data_AF-A0A955TDK1-F1
#
_entry.id   AF-A0A955TDK1-F1
#
_cell.length_a   1.000
_cell.length_b   1.000
_cell.length_c   1.000
_cell.angle_alpha   90.00
_cell.angle_beta   90.00
_cell.angle_gamma   90.00
#
_symmetry.space_group_name_H-M   'P 1'
#
loop_
_entity.id
_entity.type
_entity.pdbx_description
1 polymer ?
#
loop_
_entity_poly.entity_id
_entity_poly.type
_entity_poly.pdbx_seq_one_letter_code
_entity_poly.pdbx_strand_id
1 'polypeptide(L)'
;HGHVQSITVEKGGTTTTVAGDYFVAALPVERIAPLINLKLQEADPRLSHLSELAKNVAWMNGIQFYITHPLPIAHGHVIFVDTPWALTSISQGQFWPDFDLAKFSDGDTRDILSVDISDWETEGVLYGKKASDCTREEIAMETWEQLKRSLNDMHGRMVLRDEDLDHWFLDPDIRHDPEERKLEENVEPLLVNLKDTWRLRPDAVTAIPNLFLAADYVRTHTDLATMEAANEAARRAVNGILDRSGSGATRCRVWALHEPEILLPWREYDRARWEQNLPWEDPLALISIAKPILEVFEKTGTLSSINSRSFQRFSENFEVANNLTGLVNDNQTSPIENLLEVTKPVHSIVEDIRGMIPSDGGLTEVRPSSGVQDEEMKGWEGERKPRQSGRLRIIQKQ
;
A
#
# COMPACT_ATOMS: atom_id res chain seq x y z
N HIS A 1 -11.54 -31.64 -12.42
CA HIS A 1 -11.31 -30.65 -11.35
C HIS A 1 -11.49 -31.35 -10.00
N GLY A 2 -10.51 -31.23 -9.11
CA GLY A 2 -10.58 -31.83 -7.76
C GLY A 2 -11.38 -30.97 -6.79
N HIS A 3 -11.73 -31.54 -5.63
CA HIS A 3 -12.36 -30.84 -4.51
C HIS A 3 -11.54 -31.06 -3.23
N VAL A 4 -11.43 -30.05 -2.38
CA VAL A 4 -10.88 -30.20 -1.02
C VAL A 4 -11.96 -30.87 -0.17
N GLN A 5 -11.64 -32.01 0.45
CA GLN A 5 -12.59 -32.74 1.31
C GLN A 5 -12.51 -32.30 2.77
N SER A 6 -11.30 -32.00 3.23
CA SER A 6 -11.03 -31.61 4.61
C SER A 6 -9.69 -30.90 4.73
N ILE A 7 -9.51 -30.23 5.86
CA ILE A 7 -8.22 -29.68 6.31
C ILE A 7 -7.80 -30.39 7.59
N THR A 8 -6.49 -30.49 7.80
CA THR A 8 -5.91 -30.98 9.05
C THR A 8 -5.48 -29.79 9.89
N VAL A 9 -5.92 -29.74 11.14
CA VAL A 9 -5.63 -28.67 12.10
C VAL A 9 -4.86 -29.27 13.26
N GLU A 10 -3.67 -28.75 13.51
CA GLU A 10 -2.86 -29.09 14.67
C GLU A 10 -2.99 -27.98 15.72
N LYS A 11 -3.42 -28.34 16.94
CA LYS A 11 -3.59 -27.39 18.05
C LYS A 11 -3.16 -28.06 19.36
N GLY A 12 -2.14 -27.50 20.02
CA GLY A 12 -1.62 -28.02 21.30
C GLY A 12 -1.18 -29.49 21.20
N GLY A 13 -0.51 -29.88 20.12
CA GLY A 13 -0.08 -31.26 19.86
C GLY A 13 -1.19 -32.23 19.47
N THR A 14 -2.45 -31.77 19.42
CA THR A 14 -3.58 -32.58 18.95
C THR A 14 -3.84 -32.29 17.48
N THR A 15 -3.89 -33.35 16.67
CA THR A 15 -4.27 -33.27 15.25
C THR A 15 -5.74 -33.60 15.08
N THR A 16 -6.48 -32.75 14.39
CA THR A 16 -7.90 -32.94 14.07
C THR A 16 -8.15 -32.73 12.57
N THR A 17 -9.14 -33.43 12.02
CA THR A 17 -9.56 -33.26 10.63
C THR A 17 -10.90 -32.55 10.61
N VAL A 18 -10.98 -31.46 9.87
CA VAL A 18 -12.19 -30.63 9.74
C VAL A 18 -12.65 -30.70 8.29
N ALA A 19 -13.86 -31.21 8.08
CA ALA A 19 -14.54 -31.17 6.79
C ALA A 19 -15.33 -29.88 6.63
N GLY A 20 -15.60 -29.49 5.39
CA GLY A 20 -16.38 -28.30 5.06
C GLY A 20 -16.75 -28.29 3.59
N ASP A 21 -17.82 -27.57 3.25
CA ASP A 21 -18.28 -27.45 1.87
C ASP A 21 -17.37 -26.52 1.06
N TYR A 22 -16.92 -25.42 1.69
CA TYR A 22 -16.04 -24.41 1.11
C TYR A 22 -14.89 -24.07 2.07
N PHE A 23 -13.71 -23.83 1.50
CA PHE A 23 -12.50 -23.48 2.23
C PHE A 23 -11.96 -22.14 1.76
N VAL A 24 -11.62 -21.25 2.71
CA VAL A 24 -10.98 -19.97 2.44
C VAL A 24 -9.60 -19.96 3.10
N ALA A 25 -8.55 -19.88 2.29
CA ALA A 25 -7.18 -19.73 2.74
C ALA A 25 -6.86 -18.25 2.96
N ALA A 26 -6.89 -17.83 4.22
CA ALA A 26 -6.48 -16.51 4.69
C ALA A 26 -5.23 -16.64 5.55
N LEU A 27 -4.13 -16.99 4.88
CA LEU A 27 -2.81 -17.23 5.47
C LEU A 27 -1.78 -16.34 4.76
N PRO A 28 -0.71 -15.89 5.43
CA PRO A 28 0.41 -15.24 4.76
C PRO A 28 1.10 -16.15 3.72
N VAL A 29 1.83 -15.56 2.78
CA VAL A 29 2.40 -16.28 1.62
C VAL A 29 3.41 -17.36 2.02
N GLU A 30 4.25 -17.05 2.99
CA GLU A 30 5.27 -17.92 3.57
C GLU A 30 4.66 -19.06 4.40
N ARG A 31 3.39 -18.91 4.83
CA ARG A 31 2.64 -19.93 5.57
C ARG A 31 1.81 -20.82 4.64
N ILE A 32 1.25 -20.27 3.57
CA ILE A 32 0.47 -21.05 2.59
C ILE A 32 1.38 -21.84 1.64
N ALA A 33 2.53 -21.28 1.22
CA ALA A 33 3.37 -21.90 0.19
C ALA A 33 3.82 -23.34 0.56
N PRO A 34 4.22 -23.66 1.80
CA PRO A 34 4.54 -25.03 2.20
C PRO A 34 3.34 -25.99 2.19
N LEU A 35 2.12 -25.48 2.14
CA LEU A 35 0.88 -26.27 2.14
C LEU A 35 0.42 -26.64 0.72
N ILE A 36 0.97 -25.98 -0.30
CA ILE A 36 0.63 -26.22 -1.70
C ILE A 36 1.36 -27.46 -2.22
N ASN A 37 0.71 -28.62 -2.10
CA ASN A 37 1.21 -29.88 -2.64
C ASN A 37 0.93 -30.04 -4.15
N LEU A 38 1.53 -31.07 -4.75
CA LEU A 38 1.40 -31.37 -6.18
C LEU A 38 -0.06 -31.50 -6.66
N LYS A 39 -0.96 -32.07 -5.86
CA LYS A 39 -2.38 -32.22 -6.25
C LYS A 39 -3.09 -30.88 -6.35
N LEU A 40 -2.75 -29.92 -5.48
CA LEU A 40 -3.28 -28.56 -5.55
C LEU A 40 -2.72 -27.83 -6.78
N GLN A 41 -1.45 -28.02 -7.10
CA GLN A 41 -0.82 -27.44 -8.29
C GLN A 41 -1.38 -28.04 -9.59
N GLU A 42 -1.61 -29.34 -9.65
CA GLU A 42 -2.26 -29.99 -10.80
C GLU A 42 -3.70 -29.49 -11.00
N ALA A 43 -4.41 -29.24 -9.90
CA ALA A 43 -5.79 -28.76 -9.94
C ALA A 43 -5.89 -27.27 -10.29
N ASP A 44 -4.93 -26.44 -9.85
CA ASP A 44 -4.76 -25.04 -10.25
C ASP A 44 -3.26 -24.70 -10.37
N PRO A 45 -2.70 -24.72 -11.61
CA PRO A 45 -1.27 -24.48 -11.84
C PRO A 45 -0.75 -23.15 -11.32
N ARG A 46 -1.59 -22.12 -11.16
CA ARG A 46 -1.18 -20.81 -10.63
C ARG A 46 -0.71 -20.90 -9.18
N LEU A 47 -1.17 -21.89 -8.41
CA LEU A 47 -0.76 -22.08 -7.02
C LEU A 47 0.73 -22.47 -6.90
N SER A 48 1.34 -23.02 -7.97
CA SER A 48 2.77 -23.36 -7.97
C SER A 48 3.68 -22.14 -7.79
N HIS A 49 3.22 -20.96 -8.24
CA HIS A 49 3.96 -19.70 -8.14
C HIS A 49 4.13 -19.20 -6.70
N LEU A 50 3.30 -19.66 -5.76
CA LEU A 50 3.38 -19.23 -4.35
C LEU A 50 4.72 -19.59 -3.70
N SER A 51 5.37 -20.67 -4.14
CA SER A 51 6.71 -21.05 -3.69
C SER A 51 7.81 -20.08 -4.14
N GLU A 52 7.64 -19.45 -5.30
CA GLU A 52 8.52 -18.40 -5.79
C GLU A 52 8.20 -17.07 -5.09
N LEU A 53 6.91 -16.73 -4.97
CA LEU A 53 6.46 -15.50 -4.33
C LEU A 53 6.84 -15.43 -2.85
N ALA A 54 6.79 -16.55 -2.12
CA ALA A 54 7.17 -16.62 -0.71
C ALA A 54 8.65 -16.28 -0.44
N LYS A 55 9.50 -16.22 -1.47
CA LYS A 55 10.89 -15.76 -1.34
C LYS A 55 11.00 -14.24 -1.29
N ASN A 56 9.94 -13.53 -1.65
CA ASN A 56 9.90 -12.07 -1.72
C ASN A 56 9.35 -11.50 -0.41
N VAL A 57 9.82 -12.01 0.72
CA VAL A 57 9.47 -11.49 2.05
C VAL A 57 10.70 -10.82 2.66
N ALA A 58 10.49 -9.78 3.46
CA ALA A 58 11.56 -9.06 4.14
C ALA A 58 11.15 -8.74 5.59
N TRP A 59 12.16 -8.40 6.39
CA TRP A 59 11.93 -7.91 7.74
C TRP A 59 11.52 -6.44 7.67
N MET A 60 10.37 -6.15 8.24
CA MET A 60 9.89 -4.81 8.51
C MET A 60 9.01 -4.95 9.74
N ASN A 61 9.48 -4.45 10.87
CA ASN A 61 8.86 -4.73 12.18
C ASN A 61 8.74 -3.45 12.99
N GLY A 62 7.75 -3.45 13.89
CA GLY A 62 7.42 -2.30 14.69
C GLY A 62 8.12 -2.28 16.05
N ILE A 63 8.44 -1.07 16.52
CA ILE A 63 8.69 -0.77 17.93
C ILE A 63 7.84 0.41 18.37
N GLN A 64 7.29 0.32 19.57
CA GLN A 64 6.52 1.39 20.19
C GLN A 64 7.33 1.99 21.34
N PHE A 65 7.40 3.32 21.40
CA PHE A 65 7.92 4.07 22.54
C PHE A 65 6.78 4.78 23.25
N TYR A 66 6.67 4.56 24.55
CA TYR A 66 5.66 5.15 25.43
C TYR A 66 6.25 6.39 26.08
N ILE A 67 5.60 7.55 25.89
CA ILE A 67 6.15 8.86 26.20
C ILE A 67 5.33 9.53 27.30
N THR A 68 5.99 10.17 28.26
CA THR A 68 5.35 10.75 29.47
C THR A 68 4.69 12.12 29.24
N HIS A 69 4.78 12.67 28.02
CA HIS A 69 4.11 13.90 27.62
C HIS A 69 3.52 13.77 26.20
N PRO A 70 2.54 14.62 25.83
CA PRO A 70 2.04 14.68 24.45
C PRO A 70 3.18 14.99 23.48
N LEU A 71 3.28 14.24 22.38
CA LEU A 71 4.40 14.31 21.42
C LEU A 71 3.89 14.48 19.98
N PRO A 72 3.26 15.62 19.62
CA PRO A 72 2.73 15.85 18.28
C PRO A 72 3.82 16.27 17.28
N ILE A 73 4.55 15.30 16.72
CA ILE A 73 5.64 15.55 15.74
C ILE A 73 5.05 16.04 14.41
N ALA A 74 4.16 15.25 13.82
CA ALA A 74 3.40 15.58 12.62
C ALA A 74 2.04 14.88 12.67
N HIS A 75 1.00 15.50 12.10
CA HIS A 75 -0.31 14.86 11.96
C HIS A 75 -0.30 13.94 10.73
N GLY A 76 0.47 12.85 10.81
CA GLY A 76 0.66 11.88 9.74
C GLY A 76 1.86 10.98 10.00
N HIS A 77 2.22 10.19 9.00
CA HIS A 77 3.47 9.41 9.03
C HIS A 77 4.66 10.33 8.74
N VAL A 78 5.77 10.09 9.44
CA VAL A 78 7.05 10.76 9.25
C VAL A 78 8.04 9.75 8.67
N ILE A 79 8.77 10.14 7.64
CA ILE A 79 9.87 9.35 7.07
C ILE A 79 11.18 10.00 7.50
N PHE A 80 12.07 9.24 8.13
CA PHE A 80 13.39 9.69 8.53
C PHE A 80 14.43 9.27 7.50
N VAL A 81 14.53 10.05 6.44
CA VAL A 81 15.37 9.75 5.26
C VAL A 81 16.87 9.64 5.55
N ASP A 82 17.32 10.16 6.69
CA ASP A 82 18.70 10.20 7.15
C ASP A 82 19.06 9.04 8.10
N THR A 83 18.09 8.19 8.44
CA THR A 83 18.31 7.05 9.35
C THR A 83 18.81 5.83 8.61
N PRO A 84 19.92 5.19 9.05
CA PRO A 84 20.40 3.97 8.41
C PRO A 84 19.38 2.83 8.40
N TRP A 85 18.51 2.76 9.40
CA TRP A 85 17.48 1.71 9.51
C TRP A 85 16.17 2.03 8.79
N ALA A 86 16.15 3.09 7.96
CA ALA A 86 14.99 3.52 7.17
C ALA A 86 13.72 3.62 8.03
N LEU A 87 13.82 4.39 9.12
CA LEU A 87 12.77 4.54 10.11
C LEU A 87 11.60 5.34 9.54
N THR A 88 10.40 4.92 9.90
CA THR A 88 9.20 5.74 9.77
C THR A 88 8.45 5.74 11.09
N SER A 89 7.68 6.79 11.39
CA SER A 89 6.91 6.84 12.63
C SER A 89 5.58 7.55 12.52
N ILE A 90 4.76 7.36 13.54
CA ILE A 90 3.51 8.07 13.76
C ILE A 90 3.32 8.33 15.26
N SER A 91 3.01 9.57 15.63
CA SER A 91 2.62 9.94 17.01
C SER A 91 1.13 9.66 17.18
N GLN A 92 0.80 8.53 17.82
CA GLN A 92 -0.53 7.94 17.80
C GLN A 92 -1.59 8.74 18.56
N GLY A 93 -1.22 9.41 19.65
CA GLY A 93 -2.17 10.16 20.49
C GLY A 93 -2.98 11.20 19.73
N GLN A 94 -2.42 11.76 18.65
CA GLN A 94 -3.10 12.72 17.78
C GLN A 94 -4.29 12.14 17.00
N PHE A 95 -4.35 10.82 16.82
CA PHE A 95 -5.40 10.13 16.06
C PHE A 95 -6.50 9.55 16.93
N TRP A 96 -6.30 9.52 18.25
CA TRP A 96 -7.25 8.99 19.22
C TRP A 96 -7.64 10.05 20.25
N PRO A 97 -8.28 11.16 19.84
CA PRO A 97 -8.58 12.29 20.73
C PRO A 97 -9.49 11.92 21.92
N ASP A 98 -10.27 10.85 21.77
CA ASP A 98 -11.19 10.36 22.80
C ASP A 98 -10.59 9.22 23.65
N PHE A 99 -9.32 8.86 23.41
CA PHE A 99 -8.63 7.79 24.13
C PHE A 99 -7.63 8.36 25.14
N ASP A 100 -7.92 8.19 26.42
CA ASP A 100 -7.09 8.70 27.50
C ASP A 100 -6.02 7.67 27.89
N LEU A 101 -4.81 7.83 27.34
CA LEU A 101 -3.65 6.98 27.61
C LEU A 101 -3.25 6.97 29.10
N ALA A 102 -3.57 8.03 29.86
CA ALA A 102 -3.28 8.14 31.28
C ALA A 102 -4.03 7.12 32.15
N LYS A 103 -5.06 6.46 31.62
CA LYS A 103 -5.86 5.45 32.34
C LYS A 103 -5.24 4.05 32.33
N PHE A 104 -4.12 3.87 31.65
CA PHE A 104 -3.46 2.58 31.46
C PHE A 104 -2.07 2.55 32.11
N SER A 105 -1.56 1.35 32.37
CA SER A 105 -0.30 1.13 33.08
C SER A 105 -0.29 1.80 34.47
N ASP A 106 0.79 2.50 34.81
CA ASP A 106 0.99 3.36 35.98
C ASP A 106 0.37 4.76 35.81
N GLY A 107 -0.14 5.08 34.63
CA GLY A 107 -0.79 6.34 34.32
C GLY A 107 0.18 7.47 33.98
N ASP A 108 1.43 7.19 33.66
CA ASP A 108 2.42 8.21 33.26
C ASP A 108 2.49 8.42 31.74
N THR A 109 2.16 7.41 30.94
CA THR A 109 2.09 7.53 29.48
C THR A 109 1.06 8.58 29.04
N ARG A 110 1.48 9.49 28.16
CA ARG A 110 0.65 10.53 27.52
C ARG A 110 0.62 10.45 26.01
N ASP A 111 1.60 9.78 25.38
CA ASP A 111 1.62 9.53 23.94
C ASP A 111 2.35 8.23 23.61
N ILE A 112 2.14 7.71 22.39
CA ILE A 112 2.84 6.55 21.85
C ILE A 112 3.46 6.96 20.52
N LEU A 113 4.79 6.88 20.44
CA LEU A 113 5.52 6.99 19.19
C LEU A 113 5.70 5.57 18.62
N SER A 114 4.90 5.23 17.61
CA SER A 114 5.00 3.96 16.90
C SER A 114 5.95 4.11 15.73
N VAL A 115 6.87 3.16 15.56
CA VAL A 115 7.99 3.26 14.63
C VAL A 115 8.14 1.95 13.86
N ASP A 116 8.27 2.02 12.53
CA ASP A 116 8.63 0.88 11.71
C ASP A 116 10.13 0.92 11.39
N ILE A 117 10.79 -0.23 11.57
CA ILE A 117 12.19 -0.47 11.22
C ILE A 117 12.21 -1.26 9.91
N SER A 118 12.66 -0.63 8.82
CA SER A 118 12.51 -1.20 7.46
C SER A 118 13.81 -1.75 6.88
N ASP A 119 14.97 -1.27 7.33
CA ASP A 119 16.27 -1.82 6.93
C ASP A 119 16.92 -2.54 8.11
N TRP A 120 17.03 -3.86 7.98
CA TRP A 120 17.61 -4.74 8.99
C TRP A 120 19.06 -5.14 8.68
N GLU A 121 19.62 -4.69 7.56
CA GLU A 121 20.91 -5.13 7.01
C GLU A 121 21.98 -4.03 7.01
N THR A 122 21.59 -2.78 7.21
CA THR A 122 22.52 -1.64 7.33
C THR A 122 22.97 -1.47 8.79
N GLU A 123 24.26 -1.20 9.00
CA GLU A 123 24.81 -0.91 10.34
C GLU A 123 24.24 0.40 10.92
N GLY A 124 23.78 0.34 12.16
CA GLY A 124 23.29 1.48 12.92
C GLY A 124 24.40 2.43 13.38
N VAL A 125 24.00 3.55 13.97
CA VAL A 125 24.87 4.66 14.39
C VAL A 125 25.31 4.63 15.85
N LEU A 126 24.62 3.87 16.72
CA LEU A 126 24.94 3.77 18.15
C LEU A 126 25.86 2.58 18.42
N TYR A 127 25.52 1.40 17.90
CA TYR A 127 26.29 0.16 18.13
C TYR A 127 27.16 -0.27 16.96
N GLY A 128 26.97 0.32 15.76
CA GLY A 128 27.69 -0.11 14.56
C GLY A 128 27.34 -1.53 14.13
N LYS A 129 26.11 -1.97 14.38
CA LYS A 129 25.59 -3.30 14.06
C LYS A 129 24.35 -3.20 13.19
N LYS A 130 24.12 -4.23 12.38
CA LYS A 130 22.83 -4.43 11.71
C LYS A 130 21.74 -4.68 12.75
N ALA A 131 20.49 -4.30 12.45
CA ALA A 131 19.39 -4.62 13.37
C ALA A 131 19.25 -6.13 13.59
N SER A 132 19.54 -6.95 12.56
CA SER A 132 19.55 -8.42 12.63
C SER A 132 20.64 -9.02 13.53
N ASP A 133 21.67 -8.25 13.88
CA ASP A 133 22.78 -8.66 14.77
C ASP A 133 22.63 -8.10 16.20
N CYS A 134 21.58 -7.33 16.48
CA CYS A 134 21.34 -6.67 17.76
C CYS A 134 20.49 -7.51 18.73
N THR A 135 20.64 -7.26 20.04
CA THR A 135 19.63 -7.69 21.04
C THR A 135 18.38 -6.81 20.97
N ARG A 136 17.29 -7.19 21.66
CA ARG A 136 16.06 -6.35 21.74
C ARG A 136 16.34 -4.96 22.27
N GLU A 137 17.13 -4.89 23.34
CA GLU A 137 17.52 -3.64 23.99
C GLU A 137 18.39 -2.80 23.07
N GLU A 138 19.34 -3.41 22.36
CA GLU A 138 20.16 -2.71 21.37
C GLU A 138 19.30 -2.13 20.24
N ILE A 139 18.30 -2.87 19.74
CA ILE A 139 17.35 -2.37 18.73
C ILE A 139 16.57 -1.16 19.25
N ALA A 140 16.05 -1.25 20.48
CA ALA A 140 15.29 -0.17 21.07
C ALA A 140 16.12 1.10 21.23
N MET A 141 17.34 0.97 21.77
CA MET A 141 18.22 2.12 22.02
C MET A 141 18.78 2.71 20.72
N GLU A 142 19.12 1.88 19.75
CA GLU A 142 19.58 2.32 18.43
C GLU A 142 18.48 3.05 17.66
N THR A 143 17.26 2.50 17.64
CA THR A 143 16.09 3.16 17.03
C THR A 143 15.81 4.50 17.70
N TRP A 144 15.82 4.54 19.03
CA TRP A 144 15.63 5.77 19.80
C TRP A 144 16.69 6.83 19.49
N GLU A 145 17.96 6.43 19.41
CA GLU A 145 19.07 7.32 19.06
C GLU A 145 18.95 7.87 17.64
N GLN A 146 18.59 7.04 16.67
CA GLN A 146 18.35 7.49 15.28
C GLN A 146 17.19 8.49 15.19
N LEU A 147 16.10 8.27 15.93
CA LEU A 147 14.99 9.23 16.03
C LEU A 147 15.42 10.55 16.66
N LYS A 148 16.17 10.50 17.77
CA LYS A 148 16.70 11.71 18.42
C LYS A 148 17.56 12.52 17.48
N ARG A 149 18.45 11.88 16.72
CA ARG A 149 19.32 12.57 15.74
C ARG A 149 18.54 13.24 14.61
N SER A 150 17.44 12.63 14.20
CA SER A 150 16.60 13.15 13.11
C SER A 150 15.67 14.28 13.56
N LEU A 151 15.16 14.21 14.80
CA LEU A 151 14.14 15.12 15.33
C LEU A 151 14.69 16.28 16.15
N ASN A 152 15.80 16.07 16.84
CA ASN A 152 16.45 17.13 17.62
C ASN A 152 17.39 17.90 16.71
N ASP A 153 17.29 19.23 16.69
CA ASP A 153 18.15 20.05 15.85
C ASP A 153 19.37 20.60 16.57
N MET A 154 20.37 20.99 15.78
CA MET A 154 21.60 21.64 16.29
C MET A 154 21.36 23.06 16.82
N HIS A 155 20.14 23.60 16.70
CA HIS A 155 19.75 24.94 17.14
C HIS A 155 19.00 24.93 18.48
N GLY A 156 18.90 23.77 19.13
CA GLY A 156 18.39 23.62 20.50
C GLY A 156 16.92 23.20 20.60
N ARG A 157 16.24 22.86 19.49
CA ARG A 157 14.94 22.20 19.56
C ARG A 157 15.14 20.75 19.98
N MET A 158 14.73 20.45 21.22
CA MET A 158 14.74 19.11 21.80
C MET A 158 13.32 18.54 21.77
N VAL A 159 13.04 17.71 20.76
CA VAL A 159 11.76 17.01 20.56
C VAL A 159 11.70 15.73 21.38
N LEU A 160 12.80 14.96 21.41
CA LEU A 160 12.91 13.71 22.14
C LEU A 160 14.02 13.79 23.19
N ARG A 161 13.73 13.34 24.42
CA ARG A 161 14.72 13.25 25.51
C ARG A 161 14.61 11.90 26.20
N ASP A 162 15.73 11.42 26.70
CA ASP A 162 15.78 10.12 27.36
C ASP A 162 14.93 10.07 28.65
N GLU A 163 14.73 11.22 29.30
CA GLU A 163 13.88 11.36 30.49
C GLU A 163 12.37 11.29 30.18
N ASP A 164 11.98 11.50 28.93
CA ASP A 164 10.58 11.45 28.50
C ASP A 164 10.14 10.03 28.10
N LEU A 165 11.11 9.12 27.89
CA LEU A 165 10.87 7.73 27.54
C LEU A 165 10.54 6.91 28.79
N ASP A 166 9.29 6.45 28.88
CA ASP A 166 8.82 5.60 29.97
C ASP A 166 9.15 4.13 29.71
N HIS A 167 8.60 3.60 28.62
CA HIS A 167 8.72 2.20 28.22
C HIS A 167 8.88 2.06 26.71
N TRP A 168 9.33 0.88 26.28
CA TRP A 168 9.31 0.48 24.89
C TRP A 168 8.78 -0.94 24.73
N PHE A 169 8.20 -1.22 23.58
CA PHE A 169 7.71 -2.54 23.22
C PHE A 169 8.10 -2.85 21.77
N LEU A 170 9.07 -3.74 21.61
CA LEU A 170 9.46 -4.27 20.31
C LEU A 170 8.54 -5.43 19.93
N ASP A 171 8.23 -5.56 18.65
CA ASP A 171 7.44 -6.66 18.07
C ASP A 171 7.86 -8.05 18.64
N PRO A 172 6.92 -8.83 19.23
CA PRO A 172 7.21 -10.15 19.79
C PRO A 172 7.46 -11.22 18.73
N ASP A 173 7.10 -11.00 17.46
CA ASP A 173 7.35 -11.95 16.37
C ASP A 173 8.80 -11.94 15.89
N ILE A 174 9.58 -10.97 16.36
CA ILE A 174 11.02 -11.03 16.39
C ILE A 174 11.46 -11.94 17.55
N ARG A 175 11.82 -13.18 17.24
CA ARG A 175 12.23 -14.21 18.20
C ARG A 175 13.73 -14.24 18.42
N HIS A 176 14.10 -14.65 19.64
CA HIS A 176 15.47 -14.69 20.12
C HIS A 176 15.86 -16.11 20.45
N ASP A 177 17.12 -16.44 20.16
CA ASP A 177 17.76 -17.63 20.68
C ASP A 177 17.78 -17.52 22.23
N PRO A 178 17.21 -18.50 22.96
CA PRO A 178 17.14 -18.46 24.42
C PRO A 178 18.50 -18.39 25.12
N GLU A 179 19.54 -18.94 24.49
CA GLU A 179 20.90 -19.06 25.02
C GLU A 179 21.76 -17.84 24.65
N GLU A 180 21.73 -17.43 23.38
CA GLU A 180 22.56 -16.33 22.89
C GLU A 180 21.92 -14.94 23.04
N ARG A 181 20.60 -14.86 23.27
CA ARG A 181 19.80 -13.62 23.25
C ARG A 181 20.00 -12.76 22.00
N LYS A 182 20.43 -13.41 20.92
CA LYS A 182 20.47 -12.84 19.57
C LYS A 182 19.20 -13.21 18.84
N LEU A 183 18.92 -12.44 17.81
CA LEU A 183 17.81 -12.71 16.91
C LEU A 183 17.98 -14.04 16.20
N GLU A 184 16.92 -14.84 16.26
CA GLU A 184 16.87 -16.15 15.60
C GLU A 184 15.96 -16.11 14.37
N GLU A 185 14.79 -15.48 14.48
CA GLU A 185 13.74 -15.56 13.46
C GLU A 185 12.79 -14.36 13.53
N ASN A 186 12.29 -13.91 12.37
CA ASN A 186 11.05 -13.14 12.26
C ASN A 186 9.96 -14.09 11.75
N VAL A 187 8.95 -14.35 12.58
CA VAL A 187 7.90 -15.33 12.24
C VAL A 187 6.75 -14.77 11.42
N GLU A 188 6.69 -13.43 11.25
CA GLU A 188 5.70 -12.72 10.44
C GLU A 188 6.40 -11.73 9.48
N PRO A 189 7.21 -12.21 8.53
CA PRO A 189 7.89 -11.33 7.58
C PRO A 189 6.88 -10.73 6.58
N LEU A 190 7.16 -9.52 6.11
CA LEU A 190 6.28 -8.78 5.22
C LEU A 190 6.51 -9.18 3.76
N LEU A 191 5.43 -9.44 3.00
CA LEU A 191 5.52 -9.59 1.54
C LEU A 191 5.94 -8.27 0.88
N VAL A 192 7.04 -8.31 0.14
CA VAL A 192 7.57 -7.17 -0.62
C VAL A 192 7.24 -7.31 -2.10
N ASN A 193 6.70 -6.23 -2.67
CA ASN A 193 6.51 -6.10 -4.11
C ASN A 193 7.87 -5.90 -4.79
N LEU A 194 8.38 -6.92 -5.48
CA LEU A 194 9.53 -6.75 -6.38
C LEU A 194 9.06 -6.56 -7.84
N LYS A 195 9.98 -6.09 -8.68
CA LYS A 195 9.76 -5.92 -10.12
C LYS A 195 9.21 -7.21 -10.74
N ASP A 196 8.14 -7.09 -11.51
CA ASP A 196 7.52 -8.19 -12.26
C ASP A 196 7.08 -9.41 -11.39
N THR A 197 6.69 -9.16 -10.14
CA THR A 197 6.17 -10.23 -9.26
C THR A 197 4.65 -10.35 -9.26
N TRP A 198 3.93 -9.42 -9.88
CA TRP A 198 2.48 -9.49 -10.03
C TRP A 198 2.00 -10.77 -10.70
N ARG A 199 2.74 -11.25 -11.71
CA ARG A 199 2.45 -12.50 -12.43
C ARG A 199 2.44 -13.73 -11.53
N LEU A 200 3.14 -13.68 -10.38
CA LEU A 200 3.20 -14.77 -9.41
C LEU A 200 1.96 -14.83 -8.51
N ARG A 201 1.19 -13.75 -8.43
CA ARG A 201 0.00 -13.66 -7.56
C ARG A 201 -1.19 -14.39 -8.19
N PRO A 202 -1.82 -15.35 -7.48
CA PRO A 202 -3.03 -16.02 -7.95
C PRO A 202 -4.27 -15.14 -7.74
N ASP A 203 -5.38 -15.49 -8.41
CA ASP A 203 -6.68 -14.88 -8.14
C ASP A 203 -7.34 -15.48 -6.89
N ALA A 204 -8.28 -14.74 -6.29
CA ALA A 204 -9.03 -15.20 -5.11
C ALA A 204 -9.86 -16.47 -5.39
N VAL A 205 -10.35 -16.61 -6.61
CA VAL A 205 -11.11 -17.79 -7.08
C VAL A 205 -10.16 -18.76 -7.77
N THR A 206 -9.95 -19.92 -7.15
CA THR A 206 -9.09 -20.97 -7.72
C THR A 206 -9.87 -21.83 -8.73
N ALA A 207 -9.15 -22.63 -9.51
CA ALA A 207 -9.73 -23.65 -10.36
C ALA A 207 -10.29 -24.87 -9.58
N ILE A 208 -10.01 -24.95 -8.27
CA ILE A 208 -10.60 -25.92 -7.34
C ILE A 208 -11.93 -25.33 -6.86
N PRO A 209 -13.10 -25.92 -7.18
CA PRO A 209 -14.40 -25.23 -7.04
C PRO A 209 -14.77 -24.83 -5.62
N ASN A 210 -14.14 -25.43 -4.61
CA ASN A 210 -14.42 -25.16 -3.20
C ASN A 210 -13.21 -24.64 -2.40
N LEU A 211 -12.17 -24.14 -3.05
CA LEU A 211 -11.03 -23.50 -2.41
C LEU A 211 -10.87 -22.06 -2.93
N PHE A 212 -10.79 -21.11 -2.01
CA PHE A 212 -10.62 -19.68 -2.31
C PHE A 212 -9.46 -19.11 -1.49
N LEU A 213 -8.89 -18.00 -1.97
CA LEU A 213 -7.76 -17.30 -1.33
C LEU A 213 -8.19 -15.90 -0.89
N ALA A 214 -7.81 -15.50 0.33
CA ALA A 214 -8.16 -14.22 0.93
C ALA A 214 -6.99 -13.67 1.76
N ALA A 215 -5.95 -13.20 1.07
CA ALA A 215 -4.72 -12.69 1.65
C ALA A 215 -4.15 -11.55 0.78
N ASP A 216 -3.17 -10.83 1.31
CA ASP A 216 -2.48 -9.69 0.68
C ASP A 216 -1.63 -10.06 -0.56
N TYR A 217 -1.21 -11.33 -0.67
CA TYR A 217 -0.53 -11.85 -1.85
C TYR A 217 -1.49 -12.15 -3.04
N VAL A 218 -2.79 -12.08 -2.82
CA VAL A 218 -3.80 -12.38 -3.85
C VAL A 218 -3.90 -11.20 -4.83
N ARG A 219 -4.16 -11.51 -6.09
CA ARG A 219 -4.33 -10.54 -7.15
C ARG A 219 -5.61 -9.71 -6.96
N THR A 220 -5.43 -8.42 -6.71
CA THR A 220 -6.51 -7.44 -6.48
C THR A 220 -6.32 -6.18 -7.34
N HIS A 221 -7.08 -5.11 -7.11
CA HIS A 221 -6.76 -3.81 -7.72
C HIS A 221 -5.67 -3.07 -6.95
N THR A 222 -5.51 -3.41 -5.68
CA THR A 222 -4.47 -2.88 -4.80
C THR A 222 -3.22 -3.76 -4.98
N ASP A 223 -2.41 -3.48 -6.00
CA ASP A 223 -1.14 -4.20 -6.29
C ASP A 223 -0.04 -3.86 -5.24
N LEU A 224 -0.36 -4.10 -3.97
CA LEU A 224 0.50 -3.84 -2.82
C LEU A 224 0.08 -4.75 -1.67
N ALA A 225 1.04 -5.35 -0.96
CA ALA A 225 0.75 -6.10 0.25
C ALA A 225 0.22 -5.17 1.35
N THR A 226 -1.09 -5.20 1.58
CA THR A 226 -1.81 -4.27 2.48
C THR A 226 -3.04 -4.94 3.07
N MET A 227 -3.57 -4.36 4.14
CA MET A 227 -4.86 -4.76 4.70
C MET A 227 -6.01 -4.53 3.71
N GLU A 228 -5.93 -3.49 2.88
CA GLU A 228 -6.87 -3.17 1.81
C GLU A 228 -6.88 -4.26 0.73
N ALA A 229 -5.71 -4.70 0.27
CA ALA A 229 -5.58 -5.81 -0.68
C ALA A 229 -6.15 -7.11 -0.09
N ALA A 230 -5.82 -7.44 1.17
CA ALA A 230 -6.38 -8.61 1.84
C ALA A 230 -7.92 -8.53 1.96
N ASN A 231 -8.47 -7.34 2.24
CA ASN A 231 -9.92 -7.12 2.29
C ASN A 231 -10.57 -7.31 0.92
N GLU A 232 -9.98 -6.73 -0.13
CA GLU A 232 -10.48 -6.89 -1.50
C GLU A 232 -10.42 -8.36 -1.94
N ALA A 233 -9.34 -9.08 -1.62
CA ALA A 233 -9.21 -10.51 -1.87
C ALA A 233 -10.31 -11.31 -1.16
N ALA A 234 -10.63 -10.98 0.09
CA ALA A 234 -11.73 -11.60 0.83
C ALA A 234 -13.09 -11.35 0.17
N ARG A 235 -13.35 -10.13 -0.29
CA ARG A 235 -14.59 -9.78 -1.05
C ARG A 235 -14.71 -10.62 -2.32
N ARG A 236 -13.61 -10.77 -3.07
CA ARG A 236 -13.56 -11.60 -4.27
C ARG A 236 -13.78 -13.09 -3.94
N ALA A 237 -13.20 -13.60 -2.86
CA ALA A 237 -13.40 -14.97 -2.39
C ALA A 237 -14.87 -15.24 -2.03
N VAL A 238 -15.50 -14.32 -1.29
CA VAL A 238 -16.93 -14.40 -0.95
C VAL A 238 -17.80 -14.42 -2.21
N ASN A 239 -17.54 -13.54 -3.18
CA ASN A 239 -18.26 -13.56 -4.46
C ASN A 239 -18.10 -14.90 -5.19
N GLY A 240 -16.89 -15.49 -5.16
CA GLY A 240 -16.65 -16.83 -5.68
C GLY A 240 -17.47 -17.91 -4.97
N ILE A 241 -17.63 -17.84 -3.64
CA ILE A 241 -18.49 -18.77 -2.88
C ILE A 241 -19.96 -18.59 -3.30
N LEU A 242 -20.44 -17.35 -3.43
CA LEU A 242 -21.82 -17.07 -3.87
C LEU A 242 -22.08 -17.68 -5.26
N ASP A 243 -21.17 -17.47 -6.21
CA ASP A 243 -21.27 -18.01 -7.57
C ASP A 243 -21.26 -19.55 -7.56
N ARG A 244 -20.37 -20.17 -6.78
CA ARG A 244 -20.23 -21.64 -6.72
C ARG A 244 -21.36 -22.33 -5.95
N SER A 245 -22.01 -21.63 -5.03
CA SER A 245 -23.17 -22.13 -4.28
C SER A 245 -24.49 -21.86 -5.00
N GLY A 246 -24.49 -21.07 -6.08
CA GLY A 246 -25.71 -20.63 -6.75
C GLY A 246 -26.54 -19.67 -5.89
N SER A 247 -25.93 -18.99 -4.94
CA SER A 247 -26.61 -18.07 -4.03
C SER A 247 -27.00 -16.78 -4.75
N GLY A 248 -28.24 -16.33 -4.55
CA GLY A 248 -28.75 -15.06 -5.08
C GLY A 248 -28.43 -13.83 -4.22
N ALA A 249 -27.58 -13.97 -3.20
CA ALA A 249 -27.21 -12.85 -2.33
C ALA A 249 -26.42 -11.76 -3.10
N THR A 250 -26.51 -10.52 -2.61
CA THR A 250 -25.79 -9.39 -3.20
C THR A 250 -24.27 -9.62 -3.12
N ARG A 251 -23.59 -9.40 -4.25
CA ARG A 251 -22.12 -9.51 -4.33
C ARG A 251 -21.43 -8.41 -3.54
N CYS A 252 -20.31 -8.74 -2.90
CA CYS A 252 -19.41 -7.76 -2.34
C CYS A 252 -18.86 -6.85 -3.45
N ARG A 253 -18.99 -5.54 -3.25
CA ARG A 253 -18.38 -4.55 -4.14
C ARG A 253 -16.86 -4.60 -4.05
N VAL A 254 -16.21 -4.47 -5.20
CA VAL A 254 -14.76 -4.24 -5.36
C VAL A 254 -14.57 -2.92 -6.11
N TRP A 255 -13.45 -2.26 -5.89
CA TRP A 255 -13.16 -0.95 -6.47
C TRP A 255 -11.91 -1.04 -7.31
N ALA A 256 -12.04 -0.76 -8.61
CA ALA A 256 -10.89 -0.63 -9.48
C ALA A 256 -10.09 0.63 -9.11
N LEU A 257 -8.77 0.59 -9.33
CA LEU A 257 -7.95 1.78 -9.26
C LEU A 257 -8.50 2.82 -10.25
N HIS A 258 -8.88 3.98 -9.73
CA HIS A 258 -9.32 5.11 -10.53
C HIS A 258 -8.19 6.12 -10.63
N GLU A 259 -7.73 6.36 -11.85
CA GLU A 259 -6.74 7.39 -12.14
C GLU A 259 -7.45 8.62 -12.70
N PRO A 260 -7.16 9.83 -12.20
CA PRO A 260 -7.81 11.05 -12.68
C PRO A 260 -7.64 11.24 -14.19
N GLU A 261 -8.72 11.52 -14.92
CA GLU A 261 -8.69 11.65 -16.38
C GLU A 261 -7.81 12.81 -16.84
N ILE A 262 -7.63 13.82 -15.98
CA ILE A 262 -6.71 14.94 -16.25
C ILE A 262 -5.27 14.47 -16.48
N LEU A 263 -4.86 13.33 -15.91
CA LEU A 263 -3.51 12.79 -16.08
C LEU A 263 -3.32 11.99 -17.37
N LEU A 264 -4.39 11.72 -18.14
CA LEU A 264 -4.31 10.92 -19.38
C LEU A 264 -3.28 11.42 -20.39
N PRO A 265 -3.16 12.74 -20.70
CA PRO A 265 -2.20 13.22 -21.70
C PRO A 265 -0.75 12.88 -21.34
N TRP A 266 -0.38 13.06 -20.07
CA TRP A 266 0.98 12.78 -19.59
C TRP A 266 1.29 11.28 -19.56
N ARG A 267 0.30 10.47 -19.18
CA ARG A 267 0.46 9.01 -19.17
C ARG A 267 0.60 8.44 -20.58
N GLU A 268 -0.13 8.98 -21.55
CA GLU A 268 -0.01 8.52 -22.93
C GLU A 268 1.34 8.94 -23.55
N TYR A 269 1.79 10.17 -23.25
CA TYR A 269 3.12 10.62 -23.66
C TYR A 269 4.23 9.73 -23.08
N ASP A 270 4.18 9.45 -21.77
CA ASP A 270 5.14 8.57 -21.10
C ASP A 270 5.11 7.15 -21.70
N ARG A 271 3.92 6.58 -21.91
CA ARG A 271 3.74 5.26 -22.54
C ARG A 271 4.35 5.22 -23.94
N ALA A 272 4.05 6.19 -24.79
CA ALA A 272 4.56 6.20 -26.16
C ALA A 272 6.09 6.31 -26.22
N ARG A 273 6.70 7.07 -25.30
CA ARG A 273 8.16 7.13 -25.15
C ARG A 273 8.74 5.81 -24.65
N TRP A 274 8.09 5.22 -23.66
CA TRP A 274 8.48 3.92 -23.10
C TRP A 274 8.45 2.82 -24.18
N GLU A 275 7.40 2.77 -25.01
CA GLU A 275 7.28 1.84 -26.14
C GLU A 275 8.40 2.01 -27.19
N GLN A 276 8.93 3.23 -27.32
CA GLN A 276 10.07 3.55 -28.19
C GLN A 276 11.43 3.40 -27.51
N ASN A 277 11.50 2.93 -26.26
CA ASN A 277 12.71 2.89 -25.44
C ASN A 277 13.41 4.25 -25.30
N LEU A 278 12.65 5.34 -25.37
CA LEU A 278 13.19 6.68 -25.12
C LEU A 278 13.35 6.91 -23.61
N PRO A 279 14.35 7.70 -23.17
CA PRO A 279 14.50 8.04 -21.76
C PRO A 279 13.30 8.85 -21.27
N TRP A 280 13.05 8.76 -19.96
CA TRP A 280 12.10 9.65 -19.29
C TRP A 280 12.55 11.10 -19.45
N GLU A 281 11.60 11.97 -19.78
CA GLU A 281 11.80 13.41 -19.89
C GLU A 281 10.74 14.13 -19.06
N ASP A 282 11.11 15.28 -18.49
CA ASP A 282 10.23 16.05 -17.63
C ASP A 282 8.93 16.41 -18.37
N PRO A 283 7.78 15.90 -17.91
CA PRO A 283 6.48 16.20 -18.51
C PRO A 283 6.10 17.69 -18.44
N LEU A 284 6.77 18.51 -17.63
CA LEU A 284 6.60 19.96 -17.62
C LEU A 284 7.11 20.62 -18.91
N ALA A 285 7.93 19.93 -19.72
CA ALA A 285 8.23 20.38 -21.08
C ALA A 285 6.96 20.47 -21.95
N LEU A 286 5.94 19.63 -21.70
CA LEU A 286 4.62 19.73 -22.33
C LEU A 286 3.80 20.92 -21.81
N ILE A 287 4.09 21.47 -20.62
CA ILE A 287 3.38 22.66 -20.11
C ILE A 287 3.67 23.90 -20.95
N SER A 288 4.77 23.95 -21.70
CA SER A 288 4.98 24.97 -22.74
C SER A 288 3.83 25.01 -23.77
N ILE A 289 3.08 23.91 -23.91
CA ILE A 289 1.89 23.75 -24.75
C ILE A 289 0.58 23.92 -23.95
N ALA A 290 0.60 23.76 -22.62
CA ALA A 290 -0.56 23.95 -21.75
C ALA A 290 -0.80 25.40 -21.32
N LYS A 291 0.24 26.25 -21.36
CA LYS A 291 0.16 27.67 -21.00
C LYS A 291 -0.91 28.45 -21.81
N PRO A 292 -1.02 28.29 -23.14
CA PRO A 292 -2.08 28.92 -23.92
C PRO A 292 -3.47 28.39 -23.58
N ILE A 293 -3.58 27.10 -23.21
CA ILE A 293 -4.87 26.46 -22.88
C ILE A 293 -5.40 27.04 -21.56
N LEU A 294 -4.55 27.12 -20.53
CA LEU A 294 -4.90 27.72 -19.24
C LEU A 294 -5.22 29.23 -19.36
N GLU A 295 -4.45 29.99 -20.15
CA GLU A 295 -4.72 31.41 -20.40
C GLU A 295 -6.04 31.67 -21.15
N VAL A 296 -6.45 30.74 -22.02
CA VAL A 296 -7.77 30.79 -22.68
C VAL A 296 -8.88 30.47 -21.67
N PHE A 297 -8.69 29.50 -20.78
CA PHE A 297 -9.67 29.14 -19.75
C PHE A 297 -9.90 30.27 -18.71
N GLU A 298 -8.86 31.04 -18.35
CA GLU A 298 -9.01 32.22 -17.48
C GLU A 298 -9.73 33.38 -18.18
N LYS A 299 -9.53 33.56 -19.50
CA LYS A 299 -10.12 34.67 -20.26
C LYS A 299 -11.58 34.47 -20.67
N THR A 300 -12.08 33.22 -20.75
CA THR A 300 -13.42 32.93 -21.28
C THR A 300 -14.53 32.79 -20.22
N GLY A 301 -14.22 32.87 -18.92
CA GLY A 301 -15.23 33.04 -17.87
C GLY A 301 -16.25 31.91 -17.66
N THR A 302 -16.06 30.73 -18.27
CA THR A 302 -16.97 29.58 -18.13
C THR A 302 -16.55 28.67 -16.97
N LEU A 303 -16.67 29.19 -15.74
CA LEU A 303 -16.36 28.50 -14.49
C LEU A 303 -17.64 28.20 -13.68
N SER A 304 -18.64 27.55 -14.29
CA SER A 304 -19.89 27.21 -13.60
C SER A 304 -20.22 25.72 -13.51
N SER A 305 -19.30 24.80 -13.83
CA SER A 305 -19.58 23.35 -13.68
C SER A 305 -18.41 22.46 -13.26
N ILE A 306 -17.32 23.02 -12.73
CA ILE A 306 -16.23 22.22 -12.14
C ILE A 306 -16.28 22.46 -10.63
N ASN A 307 -16.39 21.37 -9.86
CA ASN A 307 -16.50 21.38 -8.41
C ASN A 307 -15.39 22.24 -7.79
N SER A 308 -15.77 23.34 -7.13
CA SER A 308 -14.96 24.55 -6.96
C SER A 308 -13.78 24.41 -5.99
N ARG A 309 -13.67 23.34 -5.21
CA ARG A 309 -12.57 23.17 -4.23
C ARG A 309 -11.28 22.63 -4.83
N SER A 310 -11.36 21.76 -5.83
CA SER A 310 -10.17 21.17 -6.47
C SER A 310 -9.48 22.16 -7.39
N PHE A 311 -10.26 23.01 -8.07
CA PHE A 311 -9.76 24.06 -8.94
C PHE A 311 -9.14 25.23 -8.17
N GLN A 312 -9.72 25.63 -7.03
CA GLN A 312 -9.12 26.64 -6.14
C GLN A 312 -7.74 26.22 -5.65
N ARG A 313 -7.60 24.98 -5.13
CA ARG A 313 -6.29 24.44 -4.71
C ARG A 313 -5.29 24.32 -5.86
N PHE A 314 -5.75 24.01 -7.07
CA PHE A 314 -4.89 23.97 -8.25
C PHE A 314 -4.37 25.38 -8.61
N SER A 315 -5.23 26.40 -8.57
CA SER A 315 -4.82 27.80 -8.83
C SER A 315 -3.86 28.35 -7.78
N GLU A 316 -4.08 28.05 -6.50
CA GLU A 316 -3.20 28.48 -5.40
C GLU A 316 -1.80 27.86 -5.53
N ASN A 317 -1.72 26.57 -5.89
CA ASN A 317 -0.44 25.91 -6.14
C ASN A 317 0.26 26.42 -7.41
N PHE A 318 -0.51 26.89 -8.41
CA PHE A 318 0.02 27.45 -9.65
C PHE A 318 0.56 28.88 -9.46
N GLU A 319 -0.08 29.72 -8.63
CA GLU A 319 0.47 31.02 -8.22
C GLU A 319 1.80 30.87 -7.44
N VAL A 320 1.90 29.85 -6.58
CA VAL A 320 3.13 29.53 -5.85
C VAL A 320 4.25 29.09 -6.82
N ALA A 321 3.92 28.32 -7.85
CA ALA A 321 4.87 27.91 -8.89
C ALA A 321 5.32 29.08 -9.80
N ASN A 322 4.42 30.00 -10.13
CA ASN A 322 4.73 31.22 -10.90
C ASN A 322 5.61 32.19 -10.10
N ASN A 323 5.41 32.33 -8.79
CA ASN A 323 6.25 33.17 -7.92
C ASN A 323 7.69 32.65 -7.79
N LEU A 324 7.93 31.36 -8.06
CA LEU A 324 9.26 30.75 -8.09
C LEU A 324 9.99 30.96 -9.44
N THR A 325 9.32 31.45 -10.48
CA THR A 325 9.87 31.45 -11.85
C THR A 325 9.77 32.77 -12.65
N GLY A 326 9.39 33.91 -12.05
CA GLY A 326 9.09 35.13 -12.81
C GLY A 326 9.72 36.45 -12.35
N LEU A 327 11.00 36.66 -12.62
CA LEU A 327 11.55 37.99 -12.90
C LEU A 327 11.27 38.31 -14.39
N VAL A 328 10.81 39.54 -14.67
CA VAL A 328 10.72 40.25 -15.97
C VAL A 328 9.34 40.33 -16.68
N ASN A 329 8.69 41.48 -16.42
CA ASN A 329 8.05 42.49 -17.30
C ASN A 329 6.84 42.20 -18.23
N ASP A 330 5.72 42.84 -17.86
CA ASP A 330 4.98 43.93 -18.54
C ASP A 330 4.93 43.99 -20.09
N ASN A 331 3.75 43.81 -20.70
CA ASN A 331 2.84 44.91 -21.09
C ASN A 331 1.68 44.46 -22.02
N GLN A 332 0.46 44.79 -21.58
CA GLN A 332 -0.74 45.32 -22.28
C GLN A 332 -1.31 44.78 -23.62
N THR A 333 -2.66 44.77 -23.60
CA THR A 333 -3.70 44.87 -24.65
C THR A 333 -4.32 43.62 -25.30
N SER A 334 -5.67 43.53 -25.18
CA SER A 334 -6.59 42.69 -25.97
C SER A 334 -7.25 43.55 -27.09
N PRO A 335 -7.94 42.99 -28.11
CA PRO A 335 -9.28 42.44 -27.90
C PRO A 335 -9.64 41.15 -28.66
N ILE A 336 -10.70 40.56 -28.13
CA ILE A 336 -11.50 39.41 -28.52
C ILE A 336 -12.02 39.54 -29.96
N GLU A 337 -11.80 38.51 -30.79
CA GLU A 337 -12.71 38.04 -31.85
C GLU A 337 -12.16 36.75 -32.49
N ASN A 338 -12.89 35.64 -32.31
CA ASN A 338 -12.79 34.28 -32.90
C ASN A 338 -12.63 33.14 -31.89
N LEU A 339 -13.61 33.01 -30.98
CA LEU A 339 -13.67 31.91 -30.02
C LEU A 339 -14.96 31.09 -30.25
N LEU A 340 -14.93 30.26 -31.29
CA LEU A 340 -15.91 29.19 -31.52
C LEU A 340 -15.29 27.85 -31.98
N GLU A 341 -13.95 27.68 -31.93
CA GLU A 341 -13.31 26.46 -32.47
C GLU A 341 -12.44 25.64 -31.49
N VAL A 342 -12.32 26.01 -30.22
CA VAL A 342 -11.40 25.31 -29.30
C VAL A 342 -12.10 24.81 -28.03
N THR A 343 -13.00 23.86 -28.19
CA THR A 343 -13.30 22.90 -27.13
C THR A 343 -13.06 21.50 -27.69
N LYS A 344 -11.79 21.13 -27.83
CA LYS A 344 -11.41 19.75 -28.13
C LYS A 344 -11.61 18.91 -26.86
N PRO A 345 -12.42 17.84 -26.89
CA PRO A 345 -12.53 16.91 -25.75
C PRO A 345 -11.16 16.37 -25.36
N VAL A 346 -10.93 15.99 -24.11
CA VAL A 346 -9.67 15.36 -23.65
C VAL A 346 -9.24 14.20 -24.57
N HIS A 347 -10.21 13.44 -25.09
CA HIS A 347 -9.98 12.41 -26.10
C HIS A 347 -9.30 12.91 -27.38
N SER A 348 -9.60 14.11 -27.84
CA SER A 348 -8.97 14.73 -29.01
C SER A 348 -7.52 15.17 -28.75
N ILE A 349 -7.19 15.56 -27.52
CA ILE A 349 -5.81 15.90 -27.14
C ILE A 349 -4.95 14.63 -27.10
N VAL A 350 -5.53 13.51 -26.64
CA VAL A 350 -4.87 12.19 -26.67
C VAL A 350 -4.56 11.75 -28.11
N GLU A 351 -5.49 11.94 -29.05
CA GLU A 351 -5.25 11.63 -30.47
C GLU A 351 -4.22 12.57 -31.12
N ASP A 352 -4.20 13.85 -30.75
CA ASP A 352 -3.19 14.80 -31.23
C ASP A 352 -1.78 14.42 -30.72
N ILE A 353 -1.64 14.02 -29.44
CA ILE A 353 -0.37 13.53 -28.87
C ILE A 353 0.09 12.24 -29.57
N ARG A 354 -0.84 11.30 -29.81
CA ARG A 354 -0.55 10.08 -30.59
C ARG A 354 -0.09 10.40 -32.01
N GLY A 355 -0.67 11.42 -32.65
CA GLY A 355 -0.31 11.86 -34.00
C GLY A 355 1.00 12.66 -34.08
N MET A 356 1.47 13.26 -32.99
CA MET A 356 2.76 13.95 -32.90
C MET A 356 3.95 12.99 -32.79
N ILE A 357 3.68 11.72 -32.52
CA ILE A 357 4.68 10.68 -32.32
C ILE A 357 4.64 9.75 -33.55
N PRO A 358 5.76 9.51 -34.25
CA PRO A 358 5.76 8.69 -35.47
C PRO A 358 5.22 7.29 -35.21
N SER A 359 4.10 6.93 -35.83
CA SER A 359 3.44 5.64 -35.67
C SER A 359 3.99 4.59 -36.64
N ASP A 360 4.68 3.57 -36.13
CA ASP A 360 4.88 2.30 -36.84
C ASP A 360 4.19 1.17 -36.07
N GLY A 361 3.04 0.72 -36.60
CA GLY A 361 2.42 -0.58 -36.28
C GLY A 361 1.32 -0.55 -35.21
N GLY A 362 0.06 -0.65 -35.66
CA GLY A 362 -1.12 -0.63 -34.79
C GLY A 362 -1.58 -1.98 -34.26
N LEU A 363 -2.32 -1.97 -33.15
CA LEU A 363 -3.29 -2.99 -32.74
C LEU A 363 -4.42 -2.32 -31.93
N THR A 364 -5.66 -2.69 -32.25
CA THR A 364 -6.93 -2.12 -31.77
C THR A 364 -7.37 -2.65 -30.39
N GLU A 365 -7.90 -1.76 -29.55
CA GLU A 365 -8.46 -2.07 -28.23
C GLU A 365 -10.01 -2.00 -28.22
N VAL A 366 -10.65 -2.89 -27.45
CA VAL A 366 -12.11 -2.98 -27.28
C VAL A 366 -12.47 -2.61 -25.84
N ARG A 367 -13.34 -1.60 -25.66
CA ARG A 367 -13.92 -1.21 -24.36
C ARG A 367 -15.32 -1.81 -24.15
N PRO A 368 -15.71 -2.11 -22.90
CA PRO A 368 -17.11 -1.98 -22.52
C PRO A 368 -17.37 -1.04 -21.33
N SER A 369 -18.61 -0.55 -21.37
CA SER A 369 -19.30 0.51 -20.65
C SER A 369 -19.50 0.36 -19.14
N SER A 370 -19.51 1.53 -18.48
CA SER A 370 -19.84 1.83 -17.10
C SER A 370 -21.35 1.77 -16.78
N GLY A 371 -21.69 1.47 -15.51
CA GLY A 371 -23.00 1.85 -14.97
C GLY A 371 -23.24 1.49 -13.49
N VAL A 372 -23.49 2.54 -12.70
CA VAL A 372 -24.49 2.65 -11.60
C VAL A 372 -24.01 2.60 -10.12
N GLN A 373 -24.06 3.81 -9.55
CA GLN A 373 -24.63 4.33 -8.28
C GLN A 373 -24.26 3.72 -6.91
N ASP A 374 -23.85 4.64 -6.03
CA ASP A 374 -23.45 4.47 -4.64
C ASP A 374 -24.64 4.56 -3.68
N GLU A 375 -24.69 3.66 -2.69
CA GLU A 375 -25.32 3.93 -1.39
C GLU A 375 -24.37 3.48 -0.27
N GLU A 376 -24.14 4.39 0.67
CA GLU A 376 -23.35 4.20 1.88
C GLU A 376 -24.06 3.29 2.88
N MET A 377 -23.32 2.41 3.57
CA MET A 377 -23.65 2.10 4.96
C MET A 377 -22.45 1.66 5.81
N LYS A 378 -22.54 2.10 7.07
CA LYS A 378 -21.60 2.02 8.19
C LYS A 378 -21.57 0.65 8.86
N GLY A 379 -20.41 0.36 9.47
CA GLY A 379 -20.32 -0.32 10.76
C GLY A 379 -20.01 -1.81 10.73
N TRP A 380 -18.79 -2.18 11.10
CA TRP A 380 -18.51 -3.50 11.66
C TRP A 380 -17.31 -3.43 12.62
N GLU A 381 -17.58 -3.64 13.91
CA GLU A 381 -16.58 -3.87 14.96
C GLU A 381 -16.38 -5.39 15.10
N GLY A 382 -15.13 -5.83 15.06
CA GLY A 382 -14.77 -7.24 15.20
C GLY A 382 -13.44 -7.40 15.95
N GLU A 383 -13.53 -7.89 17.19
CA GLU A 383 -12.41 -8.22 18.07
C GLU A 383 -11.45 -9.27 17.45
N ARG A 384 -10.14 -9.00 17.49
CA ARG A 384 -9.09 -9.93 17.05
C ARG A 384 -8.69 -10.88 18.20
N LYS A 385 -8.57 -12.18 17.89
CA LYS A 385 -7.85 -13.19 18.69
C LYS A 385 -6.77 -13.87 17.84
N PRO A 386 -5.63 -14.29 18.43
CA PRO A 386 -4.41 -14.63 17.69
C PRO A 386 -4.51 -15.99 16.96
N ARG A 387 -3.81 -16.12 15.81
CA ARG A 387 -3.80 -17.32 14.95
C ARG A 387 -2.42 -18.00 14.89
N GLN A 388 -2.45 -19.32 14.67
CA GLN A 388 -1.33 -20.28 14.68
C GLN A 388 -1.23 -21.03 13.31
N SER A 389 -0.08 -21.65 13.04
CA SER A 389 0.23 -22.41 11.80
C SER A 389 -0.57 -23.72 11.65
N GLY A 390 -1.07 -24.00 10.45
CA GLY A 390 -1.66 -25.29 10.08
C GLY A 390 -0.87 -26.02 8.99
N ARG A 391 -1.06 -27.34 8.87
CA ARG A 391 -0.56 -28.18 7.75
C ARG A 391 -1.73 -28.89 7.06
N LEU A 392 -1.91 -28.70 5.75
CA LEU A 392 -2.91 -29.42 4.95
C LEU A 392 -2.39 -30.80 4.50
N ARG A 393 -3.14 -31.87 4.76
CA ARG A 393 -2.97 -33.18 4.11
C ARG A 393 -4.31 -33.67 3.57
N ILE A 394 -4.35 -34.00 2.27
CA ILE A 394 -5.53 -34.62 1.63
C ILE A 394 -5.29 -36.12 1.53
N ILE A 395 -6.13 -36.91 2.19
CA ILE A 395 -6.16 -38.38 2.09
C ILE A 395 -7.06 -38.77 0.92
N GLN A 396 -6.58 -39.68 0.07
CA GLN A 396 -7.34 -40.24 -1.06
C GLN A 396 -7.54 -41.73 -0.82
N LYS A 397 -8.73 -42.26 -1.12
CA LYS A 397 -8.90 -43.70 -1.37
C LYS A 397 -9.72 -43.92 -2.64
N GLN A 398 -9.29 -44.98 -3.33
CA GLN A 398 -9.56 -45.48 -4.69
C GLN A 398 -10.85 -45.07 -5.39
#